data_AF-A0A1A7XGV0-F1
#
_entry.id   AF-A0A1A7XGV0-F1
#
_cell.length_a   1.000
_cell.length_b   1.000
_cell.length_c   1.000
_cell.angle_alpha   90.00
_cell.angle_beta   90.00
_cell.angle_gamma   90.00
#
_symmetry.space_group_name_H-M   'P 1'
#
loop_
_entity.id
_entity.type
_entity.pdbx_description
1 polymer ?
#
loop_
_entity_poly.entity_id
_entity_poly.type
_entity_poly.pdbx_seq_one_letter_code
_entity_poly.pdbx_strand_id
1 'polypeptide(L)'
;PGEDPDHKAFSRVCVKLSEVFDSMRKSMKSFSQNDINTLGLGLGHDSRYLEAEKEMLFRRTCKLVELENARKNAERAKPVKKAAMEEVKKASETEFEQICEVAKQEINQFQRVRVEMLQKSLIQWCEKQLLTAKESADVFSHHLEAFKSMT
;
A
#
# COMPACT_ATOMS: atom_id res chain seq x y z
N PRO A 1 -53.76 33.53 4.09
CA PRO A 1 -52.88 33.20 5.23
C PRO A 1 -51.42 33.14 4.74
N GLY A 2 -50.67 34.23 4.95
CA GLY A 2 -49.24 34.28 4.61
C GLY A 2 -48.44 33.53 5.67
N GLU A 3 -47.49 32.69 5.24
CA GLU A 3 -46.52 32.06 6.13
C GLU A 3 -45.80 33.12 6.99
N ASP A 4 -45.68 32.79 8.27
CA ASP A 4 -44.93 33.55 9.28
C ASP A 4 -43.50 33.85 8.78
N PRO A 5 -43.07 35.13 8.74
CA PRO A 5 -41.72 35.53 8.35
C PRO A 5 -40.62 34.77 9.09
N ASP A 6 -40.84 34.46 10.38
CA ASP A 6 -39.87 33.75 11.22
C ASP A 6 -39.71 32.29 10.78
N HIS A 7 -40.81 31.64 10.40
CA HIS A 7 -40.79 30.30 9.82
C HIS A 7 -39.97 30.25 8.51
N LYS A 8 -40.11 31.27 7.65
CA LYS A 8 -39.33 31.36 6.40
C LYS A 8 -37.85 31.60 6.65
N ALA A 9 -37.50 32.45 7.63
CA ALA A 9 -36.12 32.72 8.00
C ALA A 9 -35.45 31.46 8.57
N PHE A 10 -36.12 30.76 9.49
CA PHE A 10 -35.64 29.50 10.05
C PHE A 10 -35.43 28.43 8.97
N SER A 11 -36.41 28.24 8.08
CA SER A 11 -36.30 27.29 6.97
C SER A 11 -35.09 27.59 6.07
N ARG A 12 -34.83 28.86 5.75
CA ARG A 12 -33.65 29.27 4.96
C ARG A 12 -32.33 28.93 5.67
N VAL A 13 -32.25 29.14 6.98
CA VAL A 13 -31.09 28.76 7.80
C VAL A 13 -30.88 27.24 7.78
N CYS A 14 -31.94 26.46 7.94
CA CYS A 14 -31.87 24.99 7.87
C CYS A 14 -31.36 24.49 6.51
N VAL A 15 -31.85 25.06 5.40
CA VAL A 15 -31.37 24.73 4.05
C VAL A 15 -29.87 25.04 3.93
N LYS A 16 -29.44 26.24 4.35
CA LYS A 16 -28.04 26.64 4.27
C LYS A 16 -27.14 25.71 5.11
N LEU A 17 -27.59 25.33 6.31
CA LEU A 17 -26.87 24.39 7.16
C LEU A 17 -26.74 23.00 6.51
N SER A 18 -27.79 22.53 5.84
CA SER A 18 -27.74 21.28 5.06
C SER A 18 -26.67 21.34 3.95
N GLU A 19 -26.58 22.45 3.22
CA GLU A 19 -25.57 22.63 2.18
C GLU A 19 -24.13 22.60 2.74
N VAL A 20 -23.92 23.14 3.94
CA VAL A 20 -22.64 23.05 4.65
C VAL A 20 -22.31 21.59 4.95
N PHE A 21 -23.23 20.84 5.53
CA PHE A 21 -23.00 19.43 5.85
C PHE A 21 -22.71 18.58 4.60
N ASP A 22 -23.39 18.85 3.49
CA ASP A 22 -23.10 18.16 2.23
C ASP A 22 -21.71 18.52 1.68
N SER A 23 -21.30 19.79 1.80
CA SER A 23 -19.95 20.24 1.42
C SER A 23 -18.86 19.62 2.30
N MET A 24 -19.12 19.51 3.59
CA MET A 24 -18.24 18.82 4.55
C MET A 24 -18.14 17.33 4.21
N ARG A 25 -19.27 16.67 3.94
CA ARG A 25 -19.29 15.26 3.53
C ARG A 25 -18.48 15.02 2.26
N LYS A 26 -18.62 15.89 1.24
CA LYS A 26 -17.84 15.82 0.01
C LYS A 26 -16.34 15.96 0.29
N SER A 27 -15.96 16.94 1.10
CA SER A 27 -14.57 17.17 1.51
C SER A 27 -13.96 15.94 2.20
N MET A 28 -14.68 15.36 3.17
CA MET A 28 -14.24 14.13 3.86
C MET A 28 -14.04 12.96 2.89
N LYS A 29 -14.96 12.78 1.92
CA LYS A 29 -14.81 11.75 0.89
C LYS A 29 -13.56 11.98 0.03
N SER A 30 -13.28 13.22 -0.35
CA SER A 30 -12.08 13.57 -1.11
C SER A 30 -10.80 13.25 -0.32
N PHE A 31 -10.75 13.60 0.97
CA PHE A 31 -9.63 13.23 1.84
C PHE A 31 -9.41 11.72 1.91
N SER A 32 -10.47 10.94 2.17
CA SER A 32 -10.37 9.47 2.21
C SER A 32 -9.94 8.88 0.85
N GLN A 33 -10.40 9.46 -0.26
CA GLN A 33 -9.99 9.03 -1.59
C GLN A 33 -8.51 9.33 -1.84
N ASN A 34 -8.03 10.49 -1.40
CA ASN A 34 -6.61 10.84 -1.47
C ASN A 34 -5.77 9.87 -0.66
N ASP A 35 -6.17 9.53 0.57
CA ASP A 35 -5.48 8.56 1.44
C ASP A 35 -5.27 7.22 0.71
N ILE A 36 -6.36 6.66 0.17
CA ILE A 36 -6.33 5.37 -0.52
C ILE A 36 -5.49 5.44 -1.79
N ASN A 37 -5.67 6.47 -2.61
CA ASN A 37 -5.06 6.57 -3.95
C ASN A 37 -3.59 6.99 -3.95
N THR A 38 -3.05 7.43 -2.82
CA THR A 38 -1.66 7.89 -2.73
C THR A 38 -0.85 7.02 -1.77
N LEU A 39 -0.80 7.38 -0.49
CA LEU A 39 -0.05 6.65 0.52
C LEU A 39 -0.57 5.22 0.70
N GLY A 40 -1.89 5.02 0.66
CA GLY A 40 -2.52 3.70 0.74
C GLY A 40 -2.04 2.75 -0.36
N LEU A 41 -1.98 3.21 -1.62
CA LEU A 41 -1.40 2.44 -2.72
C LEU A 41 0.08 2.14 -2.47
N GLY A 42 0.87 3.12 -2.04
CA GLY A 42 2.30 2.96 -1.75
C GLY A 42 2.56 1.87 -0.71
N LEU A 43 1.88 1.95 0.44
CA LEU A 43 1.97 0.95 1.50
C LEU A 43 1.47 -0.43 1.06
N GLY A 44 0.42 -0.48 0.25
CA GLY A 44 -0.09 -1.73 -0.33
C GLY A 44 0.89 -2.40 -1.29
N HIS A 45 1.70 -1.63 -2.02
CA HIS A 45 2.80 -2.20 -2.82
C HIS A 45 3.91 -2.72 -1.91
N ASP A 46 4.33 -1.94 -0.92
CA ASP A 46 5.41 -2.31 0.00
C ASP A 46 5.08 -3.60 0.77
N SER A 47 3.85 -3.71 1.30
CA SER A 47 3.37 -4.91 1.99
C SER A 47 3.38 -6.15 1.09
N ARG A 48 3.00 -6.03 -0.19
CA ARG A 48 3.01 -7.15 -1.14
C ARG A 48 4.43 -7.60 -1.47
N TYR A 49 5.36 -6.65 -1.59
CA TYR A 49 6.78 -6.98 -1.76
C TYR A 49 7.34 -7.73 -0.55
N LEU A 50 7.03 -7.29 0.66
CA LEU A 50 7.49 -7.97 1.89
C LEU A 50 6.95 -9.40 2.00
N GLU A 51 5.68 -9.65 1.64
CA GLU A 51 5.13 -11.01 1.64
C GLU A 51 5.77 -11.87 0.54
N ALA A 52 6.02 -11.30 -0.65
CA ALA A 52 6.73 -12.00 -1.72
C ALA A 52 8.18 -12.36 -1.33
N GLU A 53 8.88 -11.45 -0.66
CA GLU A 53 10.23 -11.69 -0.13
C GLU A 53 10.22 -12.82 0.91
N LYS A 54 9.27 -12.80 1.84
CA LYS A 54 9.10 -13.85 2.85
C LYS A 54 8.83 -15.22 2.21
N GLU A 55 7.92 -15.31 1.25
CA GLU A 55 7.61 -16.55 0.53
C GLU A 55 8.83 -17.06 -0.25
N MET A 56 9.57 -16.16 -0.91
CA MET A 56 10.79 -16.50 -1.63
C MET A 56 11.88 -17.05 -0.69
N LEU A 57 12.09 -16.42 0.47
CA LEU A 57 13.04 -16.88 1.48
C LEU A 57 12.63 -18.22 2.09
N PHE A 58 11.34 -18.46 2.26
CA PHE A 58 10.80 -19.76 2.68
C PHE A 58 11.16 -20.85 1.65
N ARG A 59 10.87 -20.63 0.36
CA ARG A 59 11.23 -21.58 -0.71
C ARG A 59 12.72 -21.83 -0.79
N ARG A 60 13.55 -20.78 -0.64
CA ARG A 60 15.01 -20.92 -0.57
C ARG A 60 15.43 -21.81 0.60
N THR A 61 14.79 -21.68 1.75
CA THR A 61 15.06 -22.50 2.93
C THR A 61 14.69 -23.97 2.68
N CYS A 62 13.55 -24.24 2.03
CA CYS A 62 13.20 -25.60 1.61
C CYS A 62 14.27 -26.20 0.68
N LYS A 63 14.76 -25.43 -0.30
CA LYS A 63 15.83 -25.88 -1.20
C LYS A 63 17.16 -26.15 -0.49
N LEU A 64 17.50 -25.37 0.54
CA LEU A 64 18.65 -25.65 1.39
C LEU A 64 18.52 -27.00 2.09
N VAL A 65 17.35 -27.30 2.66
CA VAL A 65 17.09 -28.58 3.33
C VAL A 65 17.17 -29.75 2.35
N GLU A 66 16.61 -29.61 1.14
CA GLU A 66 16.74 -30.62 0.07
C GLU A 66 18.20 -30.86 -0.29
N LEU A 67 18.98 -29.81 -0.46
CA LEU A 67 20.41 -29.88 -0.72
C LEU A 67 21.18 -30.60 0.40
N GLU A 68 20.94 -30.24 1.66
CA GLU A 68 21.58 -30.90 2.80
C GLU A 68 21.27 -32.40 2.86
N ASN A 69 20.02 -32.77 2.56
CA ASN A 69 19.61 -34.17 2.48
C ASN A 69 20.29 -34.89 1.32
N ALA A 70 20.36 -34.27 0.13
CA ALA A 70 21.03 -34.84 -1.03
C ALA A 70 22.54 -35.05 -0.76
N ARG A 71 23.20 -34.10 -0.09
CA ARG A 71 24.59 -34.21 0.34
C ARG A 71 24.81 -35.40 1.28
N LYS A 72 24.01 -35.50 2.35
CA LYS A 72 24.09 -36.63 3.30
C LYS A 72 23.83 -37.98 2.63
N ASN A 73 22.89 -38.04 1.69
CA ASN A 73 22.58 -39.25 0.94
C ASN A 73 23.71 -39.66 0.00
N ALA A 74 24.31 -38.70 -0.71
CA ALA A 74 25.47 -38.94 -1.55
C ALA A 74 26.67 -39.44 -0.72
N GLU A 75 26.97 -38.83 0.42
CA GLU A 75 28.03 -39.25 1.33
C GLU A 75 27.87 -40.70 1.82
N ARG A 76 26.64 -41.09 2.18
CA ARG A 76 26.32 -42.42 2.73
C ARG A 76 26.04 -43.48 1.66
N ALA A 77 26.05 -43.12 0.38
CA ALA A 77 25.68 -44.03 -0.71
C ALA A 77 26.71 -45.17 -0.88
N LYS A 78 26.22 -46.40 -1.03
CA LYS A 78 27.03 -47.55 -1.43
C LYS A 78 27.61 -47.32 -2.83
N PRO A 79 28.77 -47.93 -3.19
CA PRO A 79 29.44 -47.70 -4.48
C PRO A 79 28.53 -47.83 -5.71
N VAL A 80 27.65 -48.83 -5.73
CA VAL A 80 26.69 -49.08 -6.82
C VAL A 80 25.72 -47.92 -7.06
N LYS A 81 25.35 -47.18 -6.02
CA LYS A 81 24.41 -46.03 -6.09
C LYS A 81 25.11 -44.67 -6.03
N LYS A 82 26.43 -44.64 -5.85
CA LYS A 82 27.20 -43.42 -5.57
C LYS A 82 27.07 -42.40 -6.70
N ALA A 83 27.28 -42.82 -7.95
CA ALA A 83 27.17 -41.95 -9.11
C ALA A 83 25.77 -41.32 -9.24
N ALA A 84 24.71 -42.11 -9.09
CA ALA A 84 23.34 -41.60 -9.16
C ALA A 84 23.04 -40.58 -8.05
N MET A 85 23.54 -40.78 -6.83
CA MET A 85 23.33 -39.84 -5.73
C MET A 85 24.16 -38.56 -5.86
N GLU A 86 25.36 -38.62 -6.45
CA GLU A 86 26.13 -37.40 -6.77
C GLU A 86 25.44 -36.55 -7.84
N GLU A 87 24.80 -37.16 -8.85
CA GLU A 87 23.99 -36.41 -9.82
C GLU A 87 22.78 -35.73 -9.17
N VAL A 88 22.08 -36.41 -8.26
CA VAL A 88 20.97 -35.80 -7.48
C VAL A 88 21.48 -34.64 -6.64
N LYS A 89 22.62 -34.79 -5.95
CA LYS A 89 23.25 -33.71 -5.19
C LYS A 89 23.58 -32.52 -6.09
N LYS A 90 24.21 -32.76 -7.24
CA LYS A 90 24.57 -31.70 -8.20
C LYS A 90 23.35 -30.96 -8.73
N ALA A 91 22.26 -31.67 -9.01
CA ALA A 91 20.98 -31.06 -9.38
C ALA A 91 20.44 -30.16 -8.25
N SER A 92 20.39 -30.65 -7.01
CA SER A 92 19.96 -29.84 -5.86
C SER A 92 20.88 -28.64 -5.57
N GLU A 93 22.19 -28.77 -5.80
CA GLU A 93 23.15 -27.65 -5.71
C GLU A 93 22.82 -26.57 -6.73
N THR A 94 22.59 -26.97 -7.98
CA THR A 94 22.24 -26.06 -9.08
C THR A 94 20.93 -25.32 -8.80
N GLU A 95 19.89 -26.03 -8.35
CA GLU A 95 18.61 -25.42 -8.00
C GLU A 95 18.73 -24.44 -6.83
N PHE A 96 19.53 -24.79 -5.81
CA PHE A 96 19.76 -23.94 -4.65
C PHE A 96 20.55 -22.66 -5.02
N GLU A 97 21.56 -22.77 -5.88
CA GLU A 97 22.30 -21.61 -6.37
C GLU A 97 21.41 -20.67 -7.18
N GLN A 98 20.59 -21.21 -8.08
CA GLN A 98 19.64 -20.42 -8.88
C GLN A 98 18.68 -19.61 -8.00
N ILE A 99 18.06 -20.25 -6.99
CA ILE A 99 17.14 -19.54 -6.10
C ILE A 99 17.87 -18.52 -5.20
N CYS A 100 19.12 -18.78 -4.83
CA CYS A 100 19.94 -17.81 -4.10
C CYS A 100 20.23 -16.56 -4.93
N GLU A 101 20.59 -16.73 -6.20
CA GLU A 101 20.88 -15.61 -7.09
C GLU A 101 19.66 -14.75 -7.35
N VAL A 102 18.50 -15.37 -7.64
CA VAL A 102 17.24 -14.65 -7.79
C VAL A 102 16.88 -13.91 -6.50
N ALA A 103 16.95 -14.58 -5.34
CA ALA A 103 16.62 -13.95 -4.06
C ALA A 103 17.51 -12.74 -3.77
N LYS A 104 18.82 -12.86 -4.02
CA LYS A 104 19.77 -11.77 -3.85
C LYS A 104 19.47 -10.60 -4.80
N GLN A 105 19.12 -10.88 -6.05
CA GLN A 105 18.78 -9.86 -7.03
C GLN A 105 17.52 -9.08 -6.61
N GLU A 106 16.45 -9.79 -6.26
CA GLU A 106 15.17 -9.19 -5.86
C GLU A 106 15.29 -8.36 -4.58
N ILE A 107 15.94 -8.88 -3.54
CA ILE A 107 16.15 -8.15 -2.27
C ILE A 107 16.93 -6.85 -2.52
N ASN A 108 18.03 -6.93 -3.27
CA ASN A 108 18.84 -5.75 -3.58
C ASN A 108 18.06 -4.75 -4.43
N GLN A 109 17.27 -5.22 -5.40
CA GLN A 109 16.45 -4.34 -6.22
C GLN A 109 15.41 -3.60 -5.38
N PHE A 110 14.69 -4.31 -4.51
CA PHE A 110 13.69 -3.73 -3.64
C PHE A 110 14.30 -2.71 -2.67
N GLN A 111 15.42 -3.05 -2.02
CA GLN A 111 16.12 -2.13 -1.12
C GLN A 111 16.56 -0.83 -1.80
N ARG A 112 16.97 -0.89 -3.07
CA ARG A 112 17.35 0.30 -3.84
C ARG A 112 16.19 1.26 -4.09
N VAL A 113 14.98 0.74 -4.30
CA VAL A 113 13.84 1.55 -4.74
C VAL A 113 12.83 1.87 -3.64
N ARG A 114 12.78 1.10 -2.55
CA ARG A 114 11.74 1.21 -1.51
C ARG A 114 11.62 2.61 -0.90
N VAL A 115 12.75 3.22 -0.55
CA VAL A 115 12.76 4.56 0.08
C VAL A 115 12.21 5.60 -0.88
N GLU A 116 12.65 5.57 -2.15
CA GLU A 116 12.21 6.50 -3.17
C GLU A 116 10.71 6.32 -3.48
N MET A 117 10.23 5.08 -3.57
CA MET A 117 8.81 4.79 -3.78
C MET A 117 7.95 5.30 -2.62
N LEU A 118 8.33 5.03 -1.37
CA LEU A 118 7.62 5.51 -0.19
C LEU A 118 7.63 7.05 -0.12
N GLN A 119 8.77 7.67 -0.40
CA GLN A 119 8.89 9.13 -0.42
C GLN A 119 7.95 9.74 -1.47
N LYS A 120 7.89 9.17 -2.68
CA LYS A 120 6.97 9.62 -3.74
C LYS A 120 5.50 9.52 -3.29
N SER A 121 5.11 8.41 -2.67
CA SER A 121 3.75 8.23 -2.15
C SER A 121 3.41 9.22 -1.03
N LEU A 122 4.35 9.51 -0.13
CA LEU A 122 4.18 10.50 0.94
C LEU A 122 4.04 11.92 0.40
N ILE A 123 4.89 12.31 -0.55
CA ILE A 123 4.82 13.64 -1.18
C ILE A 123 3.47 13.82 -1.88
N GLN A 124 3.07 12.85 -2.71
CA GLN A 124 1.78 12.90 -3.41
C GLN A 124 0.60 12.98 -2.45
N TRP A 125 0.65 12.23 -1.35
CA TRP A 125 -0.36 12.30 -0.30
C TRP A 125 -0.43 13.71 0.31
N CYS A 126 0.70 14.26 0.78
CA CYS A 126 0.76 15.59 1.36
C CYS A 126 0.25 16.68 0.39
N GLU A 127 0.65 16.63 -0.87
CA GLU A 127 0.20 17.57 -1.90
C GLU A 127 -1.31 17.51 -2.12
N LYS A 128 -1.87 16.30 -2.19
CA LYS A 128 -3.32 16.10 -2.36
C LYS A 128 -4.12 16.50 -1.13
N GLN A 129 -3.64 16.18 0.07
CA GLN A 129 -4.24 16.61 1.34
C GLN A 129 -4.27 18.14 1.41
N LEU A 130 -3.15 18.80 1.10
CA LEU A 130 -3.07 20.26 1.13
C LEU A 130 -3.99 20.92 0.10
N LEU A 131 -4.06 20.36 -1.11
CA LEU A 131 -4.97 20.87 -2.15
C LEU A 131 -6.43 20.78 -1.70
N THR A 132 -6.87 19.60 -1.26
CA THR A 132 -8.25 19.40 -0.80
C THR A 132 -8.56 20.26 0.42
N ALA A 133 -7.62 20.45 1.35
CA ALA A 133 -7.82 21.34 2.48
C ALA A 133 -8.04 22.80 2.09
N LYS A 134 -7.30 23.30 1.09
CA LYS A 134 -7.49 24.65 0.55
C LYS A 134 -8.86 24.79 -0.12
N GLU A 135 -9.21 23.87 -1.01
CA GLU A 135 -10.51 23.86 -1.70
C GLU A 135 -11.68 23.80 -0.71
N SER A 136 -11.58 22.96 0.33
CA SER A 136 -12.57 22.89 1.40
C SER A 136 -12.67 24.19 2.19
N ALA A 137 -11.53 24.81 2.54
CA ALA A 137 -11.51 26.08 3.27
C ALA A 137 -12.16 27.21 2.48
N ASP A 138 -11.92 27.29 1.17
CA ASP A 138 -12.56 28.27 0.29
C ASP A 138 -14.09 28.08 0.25
N VAL A 139 -14.55 26.83 0.09
CA VAL A 139 -15.98 26.50 0.12
C VAL A 139 -16.63 26.87 1.45
N PHE A 140 -15.98 26.56 2.58
CA PHE A 140 -16.51 26.92 3.89
C PHE A 140 -16.50 28.42 4.14
N SER A 141 -15.52 29.15 3.61
CA SER A 141 -15.47 30.61 3.67
C SER A 141 -16.67 31.22 2.95
N HIS A 142 -17.02 30.72 1.76
CA HIS A 142 -18.23 31.15 1.05
C HIS A 142 -19.52 30.84 1.80
N HIS A 143 -19.61 29.67 2.45
CA HIS A 143 -20.78 29.37 3.29
C HIS A 143 -20.88 30.33 4.48
N LEU A 144 -19.75 30.67 5.10
CA LEU A 144 -19.71 31.61 6.23
C LEU A 144 -20.09 33.03 5.82
N GLU A 145 -19.65 33.50 4.65
CA GLU A 145 -20.08 34.78 4.07
C GLU A 145 -21.59 34.79 3.79
N ALA A 146 -22.13 33.70 3.22
CA ALA A 146 -23.56 33.57 2.99
C ALA A 146 -24.35 33.64 4.30
N PHE A 147 -23.91 32.98 5.38
CA PHE A 147 -24.55 33.09 6.69
C PHE A 147 -24.51 34.51 7.26
N LYS A 148 -23.38 35.21 7.15
CA LYS A 148 -23.26 36.62 7.59
C LYS A 148 -24.20 37.55 6.84
N SER A 149 -24.51 37.25 5.57
CA SER A 149 -25.46 38.03 4.78
C SER A 149 -26.93 37.73 5.11
N MET A 150 -27.20 36.68 5.89
CA MET A 150 -28.55 36.26 6.30
C MET A 150 -28.95 36.81 7.68
N THR A 151 -27.98 37.25 8.48
CA THR A 151 -28.14 37.99 9.75
C THR A 151 -28.16 39.49 9.48
#